data_AF-A0A0Q7JDC0-F1
#
_entry.id   AF-A0A0Q7JDC0-F1
#
_cell.length_a   1.000
_cell.length_b   1.000
_cell.length_c   1.000
_cell.angle_alpha   90.00
_cell.angle_beta   90.00
_cell.angle_gamma   90.00
#
_symmetry.space_group_name_H-M   'P 1'
#
loop_
_entity.id
_entity.type
_entity.pdbx_description
1 polymer ?
#
loop_
_entity_poly.entity_id
_entity_poly.type
_entity_poly.pdbx_seq_one_letter_code
_entity_poly.pdbx_strand_id
1 'polypeptide(L)'
;MKAVQARIWKKMALIMMTIVLCLPIGGELALAIDAEIQPLTVANDFMDVSVNKQTGRFSVMTKMGSPLKTSDDNKPLLFRDKLPETSFTTFRINGKDFIYGNGYGFLGTNGYFTFSPENKGLSNQSVWHIEGLDIIQTLTLVDDQTNPNAGNIKVSYKVKNTTKQDQNVGSRILLDTMLGPQDASPISLSGGNTYIRNETKIERVTSVLLESDRQPFESKGDVIRLHAGLGK
;
A
#
# COMPACT_ATOMS: atom_id res chain seq x y z
N MET A 1 71.60 21.12 -3.26
CA MET A 1 70.41 21.39 -2.40
C MET A 1 69.09 20.94 -3.04
N LYS A 2 68.74 21.36 -4.27
CA LYS A 2 67.45 21.02 -4.92
C LYS A 2 67.16 19.51 -5.07
N ALA A 3 68.16 18.70 -5.39
CA ALA A 3 67.99 17.25 -5.58
C ALA A 3 67.69 16.48 -4.28
N VAL A 4 68.26 16.92 -3.16
CA VAL A 4 68.02 16.34 -1.82
C VAL A 4 66.60 16.69 -1.37
N GLN A 5 66.17 17.93 -1.60
CA GLN A 5 64.83 18.42 -1.29
C GLN A 5 63.73 17.67 -2.09
N ALA A 6 63.96 17.41 -3.38
CA ALA A 6 63.04 16.61 -4.20
C ALA A 6 62.95 15.14 -3.76
N ARG A 7 64.06 14.56 -3.29
CA ARG A 7 64.10 13.18 -2.79
C ARG A 7 63.39 13.05 -1.44
N ILE A 8 63.46 14.07 -0.58
CA ILE A 8 62.72 14.15 0.68
C ILE A 8 61.22 14.34 0.40
N TRP A 9 60.84 15.19 -0.56
CA TRP A 9 59.44 15.40 -0.93
C TRP A 9 58.77 14.15 -1.47
N LYS A 10 59.48 13.36 -2.30
CA LYS A 10 58.97 12.09 -2.81
C LYS A 10 58.75 11.05 -1.70
N LYS A 11 59.64 11.00 -0.70
CA LYS A 11 59.48 10.11 0.47
C LYS A 11 58.32 10.55 1.37
N MET A 12 58.16 11.86 1.58
CA MET A 12 57.04 12.43 2.34
C MET A 12 55.70 12.18 1.64
N ALA A 13 55.63 12.32 0.32
CA ALA A 13 54.42 12.05 -0.46
C ALA A 13 54.01 10.56 -0.40
N LEU A 14 54.99 9.64 -0.45
CA LEU A 14 54.73 8.20 -0.35
C LEU A 14 54.20 7.81 1.05
N ILE A 15 54.77 8.38 2.11
CA ILE A 15 54.33 8.14 3.49
C ILE A 15 52.91 8.69 3.71
N MET A 16 52.61 9.87 3.17
CA MET A 16 51.28 10.48 3.29
C MET A 16 50.21 9.67 2.53
N MET A 17 50.54 9.14 1.35
CA MET A 17 49.65 8.25 0.58
C MET A 17 49.39 6.91 1.30
N THR A 18 50.38 6.38 2.02
CA THR A 18 50.23 5.13 2.78
C THR A 18 49.41 5.34 4.07
N ILE A 19 49.53 6.51 4.71
CA ILE A 19 48.71 6.88 5.88
C ILE A 19 47.24 7.10 5.48
N VAL A 20 46.96 7.67 4.30
CA VAL A 20 45.59 7.81 3.77
C VAL A 20 44.95 6.44 3.43
N LEU A 21 45.75 5.42 3.11
CA LEU A 21 45.28 4.05 2.86
C LEU A 21 45.14 3.20 4.13
N CYS A 22 45.81 3.57 5.23
CA CYS A 22 45.77 2.83 6.50
C CYS A 22 44.99 3.53 7.62
N LEU A 23 44.54 4.77 7.43
CA LEU A 23 43.45 5.29 8.24
C LEU A 23 42.26 4.37 7.98
N PRO A 24 41.68 3.72 9.01
CA PRO A 24 40.38 3.11 8.80
C PRO A 24 39.52 4.30 8.35
N ILE A 25 39.03 4.24 7.12
CA ILE A 25 37.88 5.04 6.73
C ILE A 25 36.80 4.47 7.66
N GLY A 26 36.74 5.02 8.86
CA GLY A 26 35.88 4.62 9.95
C GLY A 26 34.47 5.03 9.58
N GLY A 27 33.95 4.46 8.51
CA GLY A 27 32.58 4.02 8.52
C GLY A 27 32.55 2.97 9.60
N GLU A 28 32.10 3.36 10.78
CA GLU A 28 31.37 2.42 11.61
C GLU A 28 30.38 1.75 10.65
N LEU A 29 30.67 0.50 10.29
CA LEU A 29 29.67 -0.41 9.78
C LEU A 29 28.70 -0.56 10.94
N ALA A 30 27.75 0.39 11.02
CA ALA A 30 26.52 0.17 11.71
C ALA A 30 25.95 -1.08 11.05
N LEU A 31 26.15 -2.23 11.70
CA LEU A 31 25.32 -3.38 11.49
C LEU A 31 23.93 -2.88 11.82
N ALA A 32 23.19 -2.45 10.80
CA ALA A 32 21.77 -2.27 10.90
C ALA A 32 21.26 -3.66 11.30
N ILE A 33 21.01 -3.82 12.59
CA ILE A 33 20.11 -4.86 13.07
C ILE A 33 18.85 -4.56 12.28
N ASP A 34 18.52 -5.45 11.35
CA ASP A 34 17.32 -5.37 10.53
C ASP A 34 16.14 -5.56 11.49
N ALA A 35 15.79 -4.46 12.16
CA ALA A 35 14.67 -4.43 13.07
C ALA A 35 13.46 -4.78 12.23
N GLU A 36 12.93 -5.96 12.47
CA GLU A 36 11.84 -6.53 11.70
C GLU A 36 10.71 -5.50 11.57
N ILE A 37 10.50 -5.00 10.36
CA ILE A 37 9.49 -3.98 10.11
C ILE A 37 8.13 -4.63 10.31
N GLN A 38 7.42 -4.20 11.36
CA GLN A 38 6.07 -4.65 11.65
C GLN A 38 5.04 -3.74 10.95
N PRO A 39 3.96 -4.29 10.37
CA PRO A 39 2.89 -3.50 9.80
C PRO A 39 2.18 -2.66 10.86
N LEU A 40 1.49 -1.60 10.43
CA LEU A 40 0.45 -0.98 11.23
C LEU A 40 -0.82 -1.82 11.10
N THR A 41 -1.58 -1.95 12.19
CA THR A 41 -2.86 -2.66 12.15
C THR A 41 -3.97 -1.75 12.63
N VAL A 42 -5.06 -1.69 11.85
CA VAL A 42 -6.34 -1.06 12.22
C VAL A 42 -7.37 -2.18 12.24
N ALA A 43 -8.05 -2.37 13.37
CA ALA A 43 -9.00 -3.46 13.53
C ALA A 43 -10.25 -3.00 14.29
N ASN A 44 -11.38 -3.63 13.99
CA ASN A 44 -12.59 -3.60 14.81
C ASN A 44 -12.99 -5.05 15.14
N ASP A 45 -14.27 -5.26 15.44
CA ASP A 45 -14.82 -6.59 15.75
C ASP A 45 -14.92 -7.49 14.50
N PHE A 46 -15.06 -6.89 13.32
CA PHE A 46 -15.34 -7.61 12.07
C PHE A 46 -14.12 -7.73 11.16
N MET A 47 -13.25 -6.71 11.13
CA MET A 47 -12.20 -6.56 10.12
C MET A 47 -10.85 -6.23 10.74
N ASP A 48 -9.79 -6.71 10.09
CA ASP A 48 -8.38 -6.36 10.32
C ASP A 48 -7.78 -5.86 9.02
N VAL A 49 -7.23 -4.64 9.06
CA VAL A 49 -6.43 -4.08 7.98
C VAL A 49 -5.01 -3.91 8.48
N SER A 50 -4.08 -4.57 7.79
CA SER A 50 -2.65 -4.40 8.04
C SER A 50 -2.04 -3.56 6.93
N VAL A 51 -1.15 -2.63 7.28
CA VAL A 51 -0.59 -1.62 6.37
C VAL A 51 0.94 -1.60 6.49
N ASN A 52 1.64 -1.67 5.37
CA ASN A 52 3.07 -1.45 5.32
C ASN A 52 3.37 0.05 5.50
N LYS A 53 4.11 0.39 6.57
CA LYS A 53 4.53 1.75 6.95
C LYS A 53 5.35 2.47 5.88
N GLN A 54 6.09 1.73 5.07
CA GLN A 54 7.02 2.30 4.09
C GLN A 54 6.36 2.56 2.74
N THR A 55 5.23 1.91 2.45
CA THR A 55 4.65 1.87 1.10
C THR A 55 3.16 2.16 1.05
N GLY A 56 2.46 2.14 2.19
CA GLY A 56 1.00 2.30 2.24
C GLY A 56 0.23 1.15 1.58
N ARG A 57 0.91 0.05 1.24
CA ARG A 57 0.26 -1.19 0.81
C ARG A 57 -0.46 -1.83 1.98
N PHE A 58 -1.54 -2.53 1.72
CA PHE A 58 -2.41 -3.08 2.75
C PHE A 58 -2.94 -4.46 2.39
N SER A 59 -3.25 -5.23 3.43
CA SER A 59 -3.95 -6.50 3.34
C SER A 59 -5.18 -6.43 4.24
N VAL A 60 -6.18 -7.26 3.94
CA VAL A 60 -7.47 -7.23 4.62
C VAL A 60 -7.85 -8.64 5.03
N MET A 61 -8.31 -8.79 6.27
CA MET A 61 -8.85 -10.05 6.78
C MET A 61 -10.15 -9.79 7.54
N THR A 62 -11.01 -10.79 7.59
CA THR A 62 -12.09 -10.85 8.57
C THR A 62 -11.50 -11.22 9.93
N LYS A 63 -12.10 -10.71 11.01
CA LYS A 63 -11.87 -11.18 12.39
C LYS A 63 -13.04 -12.05 12.81
N MET A 64 -14.24 -11.49 12.76
CA MET A 64 -15.49 -12.23 12.73
C MET A 64 -16.03 -12.21 11.30
N GLY A 65 -16.29 -13.39 10.75
CA GLY A 65 -16.98 -13.55 9.49
C GLY A 65 -18.47 -13.31 9.63
N SER A 66 -19.24 -13.83 8.68
CA SER A 66 -20.69 -13.82 8.80
C SER A 66 -21.13 -14.52 10.10
N PRO A 67 -22.02 -13.92 10.91
CA PRO A 67 -22.58 -14.58 12.07
C PRO A 67 -23.29 -15.92 11.71
N LEU A 68 -23.64 -16.16 10.43
CA LEU A 68 -24.27 -17.40 9.92
C LEU A 68 -23.30 -18.54 9.75
N LYS A 69 -22.01 -18.21 9.79
CA LYS A 69 -20.99 -19.06 9.24
C LYS A 69 -19.66 -18.75 9.92
N THR A 70 -19.49 -19.33 11.09
CA THR A 70 -18.26 -19.28 11.89
C THR A 70 -17.02 -19.79 11.13
N SER A 71 -17.19 -20.52 10.01
CA SER A 71 -16.08 -20.90 9.14
C SER A 71 -15.41 -19.71 8.43
N ASP A 72 -16.03 -18.53 8.45
CA ASP A 72 -15.57 -17.33 7.75
C ASP A 72 -14.83 -16.35 8.69
N ASP A 73 -14.63 -16.75 9.95
CA ASP A 73 -13.78 -16.05 10.91
C ASP A 73 -12.31 -16.18 10.53
N ASN A 74 -11.54 -15.10 10.77
CA ASN A 74 -10.09 -15.06 10.58
C ASN A 74 -9.65 -15.49 9.16
N LYS A 75 -10.37 -15.03 8.13
CA LYS A 75 -10.05 -15.34 6.73
C LYS A 75 -9.45 -14.13 6.02
N PRO A 76 -8.38 -14.32 5.23
CA PRO A 76 -7.95 -13.28 4.31
C PRO A 76 -9.07 -12.98 3.30
N LEU A 77 -9.12 -11.71 2.90
CA LEU A 77 -9.81 -11.24 1.70
C LEU A 77 -8.81 -10.79 0.62
N LEU A 78 -7.68 -10.23 1.07
CA LEU A 78 -6.50 -9.98 0.26
C LEU A 78 -5.36 -10.85 0.75
N PHE A 79 -4.46 -11.22 -0.17
CA PHE A 79 -3.24 -11.92 0.19
C PHE A 79 -2.49 -11.16 1.28
N ARG A 80 -1.99 -11.92 2.26
CA ARG A 80 -1.25 -11.41 3.40
C ARG A 80 -0.05 -12.31 3.66
N ASP A 81 1.11 -11.67 3.68
CA ASP A 81 2.32 -12.19 4.32
C ASP A 81 2.64 -11.29 5.53
N LYS A 82 3.82 -11.44 6.11
CA LYS A 82 4.32 -10.64 7.24
C LYS A 82 4.19 -9.12 7.03
N LEU A 83 4.47 -8.65 5.81
CA LEU A 83 4.20 -7.28 5.39
C LEU A 83 3.28 -7.28 4.16
N PRO A 84 2.28 -6.39 4.11
CA PRO A 84 1.45 -6.26 2.92
C PRO A 84 2.24 -5.68 1.74
N GLU A 85 2.34 -6.42 0.63
CA GLU A 85 3.09 -6.00 -0.56
C GLU A 85 2.30 -6.05 -1.87
N THR A 86 1.08 -6.59 -1.88
CA THR A 86 0.40 -6.97 -3.14
C THR A 86 -0.89 -6.19 -3.43
N SER A 87 -1.17 -5.12 -2.68
CA SER A 87 -2.20 -4.11 -3.04
C SER A 87 -1.60 -2.95 -3.83
N PHE A 88 -1.62 -3.02 -5.15
CA PHE A 88 -1.02 -2.00 -6.01
C PHE A 88 -2.05 -0.98 -6.48
N THR A 89 -1.85 0.29 -6.10
CA THR A 89 -2.55 1.40 -6.74
C THR A 89 -1.57 2.16 -7.63
N THR A 90 -1.88 2.22 -8.93
CA THR A 90 -1.11 2.96 -9.93
C THR A 90 -1.84 4.26 -10.27
N PHE A 91 -1.10 5.35 -10.38
CA PHE A 91 -1.55 6.62 -10.91
C PHE A 91 -0.84 6.91 -12.22
N ARG A 92 -1.61 7.12 -13.28
CA ARG A 92 -1.11 7.62 -14.56
C ARG A 92 -1.18 9.14 -14.54
N ILE A 93 -0.04 9.80 -14.53
CA ILE A 93 0.09 11.26 -14.48
C ILE A 93 0.75 11.71 -15.77
N ASN A 94 0.04 12.48 -16.59
CA ASN A 94 0.49 12.97 -17.91
C ASN A 94 1.10 11.87 -18.80
N GLY A 95 0.50 10.68 -18.78
CA GLY A 95 0.92 9.54 -19.60
C GLY A 95 2.02 8.66 -19.00
N LYS A 96 2.54 8.97 -17.80
CA LYS A 96 3.51 8.13 -17.08
C LYS A 96 2.90 7.47 -15.85
N ASP A 97 3.25 6.21 -15.62
CA ASP A 97 2.71 5.41 -14.53
C ASP A 97 3.59 5.45 -13.28
N PHE A 98 2.95 5.64 -12.13
CA PHE A 98 3.59 5.63 -10.82
C PHE A 98 2.77 4.80 -9.84
N ILE A 99 3.43 3.95 -9.08
CA ILE A 99 2.83 3.11 -8.04
C ILE A 99 2.86 3.88 -6.74
N TYR A 100 1.71 3.98 -6.08
CA TYR A 100 1.56 4.63 -4.79
C TYR A 100 2.59 4.12 -3.78
N GLY A 101 3.22 5.05 -3.06
CA GLY A 101 4.21 4.75 -2.02
C GLY A 101 5.60 4.35 -2.53
N ASN A 102 5.82 4.25 -3.84
CA ASN A 102 7.17 4.00 -4.38
C ASN A 102 8.01 5.27 -4.45
N GLY A 103 9.33 5.11 -4.32
CA GLY A 103 10.32 6.12 -4.66
C GLY A 103 10.76 6.01 -6.12
N TYR A 104 11.01 7.17 -6.74
CA TYR A 104 11.43 7.37 -8.12
C TYR A 104 12.57 8.39 -8.22
N GLY A 105 13.26 8.38 -9.36
CA GLY A 105 14.41 9.26 -9.60
C GLY A 105 15.66 8.83 -8.83
N PHE A 106 16.72 9.64 -8.93
CA PHE A 106 17.98 9.34 -8.25
C PHE A 106 17.76 9.33 -6.74
N LEU A 107 18.06 8.19 -6.10
CA LEU A 107 17.90 7.97 -4.65
C LEU A 107 16.46 8.20 -4.11
N GLY A 108 15.42 8.03 -4.93
CA GLY A 108 14.02 8.18 -4.47
C GLY A 108 13.61 9.62 -4.19
N THR A 109 14.28 10.59 -4.81
CA THR A 109 14.03 12.03 -4.64
C THR A 109 12.68 12.51 -5.16
N ASN A 110 11.96 11.68 -5.92
CA ASN A 110 10.62 11.94 -6.41
C ASN A 110 9.71 10.77 -6.01
N GLY A 111 8.49 11.01 -5.53
CA GLY A 111 7.69 9.93 -4.94
C GLY A 111 8.11 9.65 -3.50
N TYR A 112 7.51 10.34 -2.54
CA TYR A 112 7.81 10.14 -1.11
C TYR A 112 6.61 10.50 -0.25
N PHE A 113 6.56 9.96 0.96
CA PHE A 113 5.51 10.32 1.90
C PHE A 113 5.79 11.68 2.54
N THR A 114 4.91 12.66 2.32
CA THR A 114 4.88 13.91 3.12
C THR A 114 4.18 13.68 4.45
N PHE A 115 3.33 12.65 4.52
CA PHE A 115 2.78 12.09 5.74
C PHE A 115 2.79 10.57 5.61
N SER A 116 3.61 9.90 6.43
CA SER A 116 3.73 8.44 6.38
C SER A 116 2.43 7.77 6.83
N PRO A 117 2.14 6.53 6.41
CA PRO A 117 1.02 5.75 6.93
C PRO A 117 0.96 5.80 8.45
N GLU A 118 -0.18 6.23 8.98
CA GLU A 118 -0.42 6.38 10.40
C GLU A 118 -1.87 6.03 10.75
N ASN A 119 -2.06 5.39 11.90
CA ASN A 119 -3.37 5.02 12.41
C ASN A 119 -4.02 6.21 13.15
N LYS A 120 -5.30 6.43 12.89
CA LYS A 120 -6.14 7.40 13.61
C LYS A 120 -7.52 6.79 13.89
N GLY A 121 -7.69 6.26 15.09
CA GLY A 121 -8.90 5.52 15.45
C GLY A 121 -9.09 4.32 14.54
N LEU A 122 -10.26 4.23 13.90
CA LEU A 122 -10.63 3.17 12.96
C LEU A 122 -10.21 3.46 11.51
N SER A 123 -9.18 4.28 11.32
CA SER A 123 -8.65 4.57 9.99
C SER A 123 -7.13 4.55 9.98
N ASN A 124 -6.55 4.29 8.81
CA ASN A 124 -5.17 4.57 8.48
C ASN A 124 -5.14 5.61 7.36
N GLN A 125 -4.24 6.59 7.44
CA GLN A 125 -4.09 7.62 6.43
C GLN A 125 -2.61 7.86 6.11
N SER A 126 -2.33 8.17 4.85
CA SER A 126 -1.02 8.61 4.37
C SER A 126 -1.17 9.64 3.25
N VAL A 127 -0.13 10.46 3.06
CA VAL A 127 -0.02 11.41 1.95
C VAL A 127 1.29 11.17 1.23
N TRP A 128 1.19 10.75 -0.03
CA TRP A 128 2.33 10.49 -0.91
C TRP A 128 2.40 11.56 -2.00
N HIS A 129 3.56 12.20 -2.12
CA HIS A 129 3.84 13.27 -3.06
C HIS A 129 4.56 12.73 -4.29
N ILE A 130 4.06 13.02 -5.49
CA ILE A 130 4.63 12.61 -6.76
C ILE A 130 4.27 13.62 -7.86
N GLU A 131 5.24 14.05 -8.67
CA GLU A 131 5.00 14.93 -9.84
C GLU A 131 4.11 16.16 -9.55
N GLY A 132 4.28 16.80 -8.38
CA GLY A 132 3.46 17.96 -7.99
C GLY A 132 2.01 17.63 -7.60
N LEU A 133 1.72 16.37 -7.26
CA LEU A 133 0.46 15.90 -6.73
C LEU A 133 0.64 15.35 -5.32
N ASP A 134 -0.26 15.71 -4.40
CA ASP A 134 -0.44 15.02 -3.13
C ASP A 134 -1.55 13.98 -3.29
N ILE A 135 -1.21 12.70 -3.11
CA ILE A 135 -2.14 11.58 -3.14
C ILE A 135 -2.38 11.10 -1.72
N ILE A 136 -3.61 11.31 -1.24
CA ILE A 136 -4.03 10.97 0.11
C ILE A 136 -4.74 9.62 0.07
N GLN A 137 -4.14 8.59 0.65
CA GLN A 137 -4.80 7.31 0.88
C GLN A 137 -5.51 7.36 2.23
N THR A 138 -6.73 6.85 2.31
CA THR A 138 -7.43 6.64 3.58
C THR A 138 -8.12 5.28 3.55
N LEU A 139 -7.75 4.44 4.52
CA LEU A 139 -8.35 3.14 4.78
C LEU A 139 -9.21 3.30 6.03
N THR A 140 -10.52 3.11 5.93
CA THR A 140 -11.45 3.29 7.06
C THR A 140 -12.24 2.01 7.29
N LEU A 141 -12.20 1.50 8.52
CA LEU A 141 -13.14 0.47 8.96
C LEU A 141 -14.48 1.12 9.26
N VAL A 142 -15.55 0.53 8.75
CA VAL A 142 -16.91 0.98 9.04
C VAL A 142 -17.47 0.12 10.16
N ASP A 143 -17.71 0.72 11.32
CA ASP A 143 -18.08 0.06 12.58
C ASP A 143 -19.47 0.46 13.12
N ASP A 144 -20.05 1.54 12.60
CA ASP A 144 -21.40 1.96 12.96
C ASP A 144 -22.41 0.86 12.62
N GLN A 145 -22.95 0.20 13.65
CA GLN A 145 -23.90 -0.91 13.53
C GLN A 145 -25.22 -0.51 12.84
N THR A 146 -25.55 0.79 12.80
CA THR A 146 -26.71 1.30 12.06
C THR A 146 -26.40 1.54 10.58
N ASN A 147 -25.13 1.58 10.21
CA ASN A 147 -24.67 1.71 8.84
C ASN A 147 -24.76 0.34 8.14
N PRO A 148 -25.46 0.22 6.99
CA PRO A 148 -25.52 -1.04 6.25
C PRO A 148 -24.15 -1.50 5.72
N ASN A 149 -23.13 -0.65 5.81
CA ASN A 149 -21.77 -0.94 5.44
C ASN A 149 -20.90 -1.37 6.64
N ALA A 150 -21.46 -1.54 7.84
CA ALA A 150 -20.74 -2.10 8.98
C ALA A 150 -20.05 -3.43 8.59
N GLY A 151 -18.82 -3.62 9.04
CA GLY A 151 -18.01 -4.79 8.67
C GLY A 151 -17.36 -4.70 7.30
N ASN A 152 -17.37 -3.53 6.65
CA ASN A 152 -16.61 -3.27 5.43
C ASN A 152 -15.42 -2.34 5.69
N ILE A 153 -14.50 -2.35 4.71
CA ILE A 153 -13.44 -1.35 4.63
C ILE A 153 -13.72 -0.39 3.49
N LYS A 154 -13.45 0.88 3.71
CA LYS A 154 -13.43 1.89 2.66
C LYS A 154 -11.98 2.20 2.30
N VAL A 155 -11.61 1.92 1.05
CA VAL A 155 -10.33 2.33 0.46
C VAL A 155 -10.58 3.58 -0.37
N SER A 156 -9.97 4.70 -0.02
CA SER A 156 -10.14 5.97 -0.72
C SER A 156 -8.81 6.58 -1.09
N TYR A 157 -8.76 7.14 -2.30
CA TYR A 157 -7.66 7.99 -2.75
C TYR A 157 -8.21 9.35 -3.14
N LYS A 158 -7.62 10.41 -2.61
CA LYS A 158 -7.90 11.79 -3.02
C LYS A 158 -6.62 12.39 -3.60
N VAL A 159 -6.73 12.93 -4.81
CA VAL A 159 -5.62 13.58 -5.50
C VAL A 159 -5.77 15.09 -5.38
N LYS A 160 -4.71 15.78 -4.94
CA LYS A 160 -4.63 17.23 -4.87
C LYS A 160 -3.47 17.70 -5.74
N ASN A 161 -3.77 18.55 -6.73
CA ASN A 161 -2.74 19.23 -7.51
C ASN A 161 -2.13 20.37 -6.67
N THR A 162 -0.82 20.35 -6.47
CA THR A 162 -0.08 21.38 -5.72
C THR A 162 0.63 22.37 -6.65
N THR A 163 0.47 22.20 -7.96
CA THR A 163 1.05 23.07 -8.98
C THR A 163 0.03 24.11 -9.48
N LYS A 164 0.49 25.02 -10.35
CA LYS A 164 -0.38 25.96 -11.08
C LYS A 164 -0.77 25.47 -12.48
N GLN A 165 -0.30 24.29 -12.88
CA GLN A 165 -0.54 23.72 -14.21
C GLN A 165 -1.59 22.63 -14.12
N ASP A 166 -2.41 22.49 -15.16
CA ASP A 166 -3.34 21.37 -15.25
C ASP A 166 -2.58 20.04 -15.40
N GLN A 167 -3.11 18.99 -14.79
CA GLN A 167 -2.51 17.65 -14.73
C GLN A 167 -3.55 16.62 -15.16
N ASN A 168 -3.20 15.74 -16.10
CA ASN A 168 -4.06 14.62 -16.47
C ASN A 168 -3.76 13.43 -15.55
N VAL A 169 -4.77 12.97 -14.82
CA VAL A 169 -4.61 11.91 -13.82
C VAL A 169 -5.65 10.81 -14.03
N GLY A 170 -5.18 9.58 -14.12
CA GLY A 170 -5.99 8.36 -14.01
C GLY A 170 -5.46 7.46 -12.91
N SER A 171 -6.28 6.55 -12.39
CA SER A 171 -5.86 5.55 -11.41
C SER A 171 -6.27 4.15 -11.82
N ARG A 172 -5.49 3.17 -11.36
CA ARG A 172 -5.77 1.73 -11.45
C ARG A 172 -5.51 1.11 -10.09
N ILE A 173 -6.48 0.37 -9.57
CA ILE A 173 -6.32 -0.41 -8.35
C ILE A 173 -6.25 -1.88 -8.75
N LEU A 174 -5.18 -2.55 -8.33
CA LEU A 174 -4.96 -3.97 -8.51
C LEU A 174 -4.76 -4.59 -7.12
N LEU A 175 -5.65 -5.51 -6.77
CA LEU A 175 -5.65 -6.19 -5.49
C LEU A 175 -5.35 -7.67 -5.72
N ASP A 176 -4.47 -8.21 -4.89
CA ASP A 176 -4.17 -9.63 -4.85
C ASP A 176 -5.19 -10.31 -3.92
N THR A 177 -6.20 -10.92 -4.53
CA THR A 177 -7.41 -11.37 -3.84
C THR A 177 -7.25 -12.82 -3.38
N MET A 178 -7.40 -13.02 -2.08
CA MET A 178 -7.30 -14.34 -1.45
C MET A 178 -8.46 -14.50 -0.49
N LEU A 179 -9.46 -15.30 -0.85
CA LEU A 179 -10.66 -15.55 -0.03
C LEU A 179 -10.48 -16.87 0.73
N GLY A 180 -10.04 -16.79 1.98
CA GLY A 180 -9.62 -18.00 2.71
C GLY A 180 -8.48 -18.70 1.96
N PRO A 181 -8.61 -19.99 1.57
CA PRO A 181 -7.58 -20.69 0.79
C PRO A 181 -7.63 -20.39 -0.72
N GLN A 182 -8.64 -19.66 -1.22
CA GLN A 182 -8.86 -19.44 -2.64
C GLN A 182 -8.18 -18.17 -3.14
N ASP A 183 -7.07 -18.33 -3.85
CA ASP A 183 -6.36 -17.25 -4.55
C ASP A 183 -7.07 -16.86 -5.87
N ALA A 184 -6.73 -15.67 -6.39
CA ALA A 184 -7.24 -15.08 -7.63
C ALA A 184 -8.78 -14.98 -7.68
N SER A 185 -9.38 -14.69 -6.53
CA SER A 185 -10.82 -14.58 -6.42
C SER A 185 -11.38 -13.36 -7.17
N PRO A 186 -12.49 -13.49 -7.90
CA PRO A 186 -13.04 -12.38 -8.66
C PRO A 186 -13.54 -11.25 -7.76
N ILE A 187 -13.41 -10.02 -8.24
CA ILE A 187 -13.99 -8.83 -7.62
C ILE A 187 -15.41 -8.62 -8.17
N SER A 188 -16.40 -8.39 -7.32
CA SER A 188 -17.75 -8.01 -7.78
C SER A 188 -17.86 -6.50 -7.89
N LEU A 189 -18.42 -6.01 -9.00
CA LEU A 189 -18.86 -4.62 -9.05
C LEU A 189 -20.20 -4.46 -8.35
N SER A 190 -20.35 -3.32 -7.68
CA SER A 190 -21.62 -2.91 -7.09
C SER A 190 -22.66 -2.67 -8.18
N GLY A 191 -23.83 -3.30 -8.06
CA GLY A 191 -24.97 -3.09 -8.96
C GLY A 191 -25.04 -3.95 -10.22
N GLY A 192 -24.31 -5.06 -10.28
CA GLY A 192 -24.49 -6.06 -11.34
C GLY A 192 -24.04 -7.45 -10.92
N ASN A 193 -24.42 -8.47 -11.70
CA ASN A 193 -23.89 -9.84 -11.58
C ASN A 193 -22.55 -9.99 -12.32
N THR A 194 -21.76 -8.91 -12.36
CA THR A 194 -20.52 -8.85 -13.14
C THR A 194 -19.32 -9.04 -12.23
N TYR A 195 -18.62 -10.14 -12.47
CA TYR A 195 -17.38 -10.48 -11.81
C TYR A 195 -16.20 -10.02 -12.66
N ILE A 196 -15.35 -9.19 -12.08
CA ILE A 196 -14.08 -8.76 -12.67
C ILE A 196 -13.01 -9.77 -12.29
N ARG A 197 -12.40 -10.36 -13.31
CA ARG A 197 -11.24 -11.25 -13.19
C ARG A 197 -9.97 -10.68 -13.82
N ASN A 198 -10.15 -9.72 -14.73
CA ASN A 198 -9.07 -9.09 -15.48
C ASN A 198 -9.22 -7.57 -15.38
N GLU A 199 -8.14 -6.84 -15.71
CA GLU A 199 -8.17 -5.38 -15.74
C GLU A 199 -9.36 -4.87 -16.57
N THR A 200 -10.24 -4.12 -15.92
CA THR A 200 -11.48 -3.61 -16.51
C THR A 200 -11.55 -2.12 -16.26
N LYS A 201 -11.68 -1.32 -17.33
CA LYS A 201 -11.87 0.12 -17.21
C LYS A 201 -13.26 0.41 -16.67
N ILE A 202 -13.36 1.28 -15.66
CA ILE A 202 -14.63 1.70 -15.09
C ILE A 202 -14.69 3.23 -15.12
N GLU A 203 -15.63 3.79 -15.87
CA GLU A 203 -15.76 5.24 -16.07
C GLU A 203 -16.38 5.95 -14.85
N ARG A 204 -17.16 5.23 -14.03
CA ARG A 204 -17.72 5.70 -12.76
C ARG A 204 -17.83 4.53 -11.78
N VAL A 205 -17.10 4.59 -10.67
CA VAL A 205 -17.21 3.62 -9.56
C VAL A 205 -17.79 4.34 -8.35
N THR A 206 -18.88 3.80 -7.79
CA THR A 206 -19.42 4.25 -6.50
C THR A 206 -19.02 3.30 -5.36
N SER A 207 -18.84 1.99 -5.62
CA SER A 207 -18.28 0.99 -4.69
C SER A 207 -17.84 -0.32 -5.38
N VAL A 208 -16.98 -1.10 -4.72
CA VAL A 208 -16.45 -2.41 -5.15
C VAL A 208 -16.58 -3.41 -3.99
N LEU A 209 -16.95 -4.66 -4.28
CA LEU A 209 -17.23 -5.70 -3.28
C LEU A 209 -16.27 -6.89 -3.42
N LEU A 210 -15.74 -7.32 -2.27
CA LEU A 210 -15.00 -8.57 -2.08
C LEU A 210 -15.64 -9.32 -0.91
N GLU A 211 -16.26 -10.46 -1.21
CA GLU A 211 -16.94 -11.32 -0.23
C GLU A 211 -16.21 -12.67 -0.20
N SER A 212 -15.98 -13.25 0.98
CA SER A 212 -15.23 -14.51 1.14
C SER A 212 -15.93 -15.78 0.66
N ASP A 213 -17.13 -15.67 0.07
CA ASP A 213 -18.09 -16.77 0.00
C ASP A 213 -18.56 -17.21 -1.41
N ARG A 214 -18.18 -16.57 -2.52
CA ARG A 214 -18.81 -16.89 -3.83
C ARG A 214 -18.04 -17.86 -4.76
N GLN A 215 -18.68 -19.01 -5.00
CA GLN A 215 -18.69 -19.77 -6.28
C GLN A 215 -20.07 -19.55 -6.98
N PRO A 216 -20.23 -19.70 -8.31
CA PRO A 216 -21.16 -18.88 -9.12
C PRO A 216 -22.61 -19.42 -9.22
N PHE A 217 -23.65 -18.59 -8.98
CA PHE A 217 -24.99 -18.75 -9.62
C PHE A 217 -25.92 -17.50 -9.55
N GLU A 218 -26.97 -17.52 -10.39
CA GLU A 218 -27.79 -16.46 -11.01
C GLU A 218 -28.90 -15.73 -10.21
N SER A 219 -29.09 -14.44 -10.57
CA SER A 219 -30.29 -13.58 -10.66
C SER A 219 -31.44 -13.58 -9.62
N LYS A 220 -31.80 -12.40 -9.10
CA LYS A 220 -33.00 -11.57 -9.43
C LYS A 220 -33.25 -10.50 -8.34
N GLY A 221 -33.47 -9.25 -8.75
CA GLY A 221 -34.17 -8.23 -7.95
C GLY A 221 -33.29 -7.15 -7.31
N ASP A 222 -33.66 -5.89 -7.55
CA ASP A 222 -32.99 -4.67 -7.12
C ASP A 222 -33.03 -4.43 -5.60
N VAL A 223 -31.86 -4.46 -4.94
CA VAL A 223 -31.44 -3.66 -3.76
C VAL A 223 -29.91 -3.79 -3.66
N ILE A 224 -29.13 -2.70 -3.65
CA ILE A 224 -27.65 -2.77 -3.61
C ILE A 224 -27.13 -2.22 -2.29
N ARG A 225 -26.69 -3.13 -1.41
CA ARG A 225 -26.13 -2.91 -0.07
C ARG A 225 -24.99 -3.91 0.13
N LEU A 226 -23.94 -3.53 0.87
CA LEU A 226 -22.88 -4.46 1.25
C LEU A 226 -23.48 -5.46 2.26
N HIS A 227 -23.57 -6.76 1.91
CA HIS A 227 -24.13 -7.80 2.77
C HIS A 227 -23.17 -8.99 2.87
N ALA A 228 -22.78 -9.36 4.10
CA ALA A 228 -22.43 -10.73 4.47
C ALA A 228 -23.49 -11.17 5.50
N GLY A 229 -24.50 -11.92 5.05
CA GLY A 229 -25.73 -12.13 5.83
C GLY A 229 -25.55 -13.11 6.99
N LEU A 230 -26.27 -12.88 8.10
CA LEU A 230 -26.98 -13.96 8.81
C LEU A 230 -28.49 -13.77 8.65
N GLY A 231 -29.18 -14.75 8.08
CA GLY A 231 -30.63 -14.74 7.90
C GLY A 231 -31.47 -14.71 9.19
N LYS A 232 -32.60 -14.02 9.03
CA LYS A 232 -33.69 -13.67 9.96
C LYS A 232 -33.46 -12.44 10.83
#